data_AF-A0AAQ4DL44-F1
#
_entry.id   AF-A0AAQ4DL44-F1
#
_cell.length_a   1.000
_cell.length_b   1.000
_cell.length_c   1.000
_cell.angle_alpha   90.00
_cell.angle_beta   90.00
_cell.angle_gamma   90.00
#
_symmetry.space_group_name_H-M   'P 1'
#
loop_
_entity.id
_entity.type
_entity.pdbx_description
1 polymer ?
#
loop_
_entity_poly.entity_id
_entity_poly.type
_entity_poly.pdbx_seq_one_letter_code
_entity_poly.pdbx_strand_id
1 'polypeptide(L)'
;MYLLAQGLRLAFDALMTEFRELAPDYGVFVTHWHEAMRIFFLRYCLLWCSASQRPDPLTPREKCMLPLHNMPEFAKAFGCGNTAGFVGGRCRM
;
A
#
# COMPACT_ATOMS: atom_id res chain seq x y z
N MET A 1 9.47 3.33 -13.63
CA MET A 1 8.65 2.61 -12.62
C MET A 1 9.43 2.14 -11.40
N TYR A 2 10.67 1.63 -11.54
CA TYR A 2 11.50 1.15 -10.41
C TYR A 2 11.66 2.15 -9.25
N LEU A 3 11.82 3.44 -9.54
CA LEU A 3 11.96 4.49 -8.51
C LEU A 3 10.70 4.70 -7.67
N LEU A 4 9.50 4.58 -8.26
CA LEU A 4 8.23 4.76 -7.53
C LEU A 4 7.97 3.60 -6.57
N ALA A 5 8.30 2.37 -6.97
CA ALA A 5 8.19 1.20 -6.11
C ALA A 5 9.20 1.24 -4.95
N GLN A 6 10.44 1.69 -5.21
CA GLN A 6 11.45 1.89 -4.16
C GLN A 6 11.04 2.98 -3.17
N GLY A 7 10.54 4.12 -3.64
CA GLY A 7 10.07 5.21 -2.78
C GLY A 7 8.88 4.79 -1.90
N LEU A 8 7.92 4.06 -2.47
CA LEU A 8 6.79 3.51 -1.71
C LEU A 8 7.24 2.54 -0.60
N ARG A 9 8.22 1.67 -0.91
CA ARG A 9 8.75 0.73 0.09
C ARG A 9 9.45 1.46 1.24
N LEU A 10 10.31 2.42 0.94
CA LEU A 10 11.00 3.22 1.94
C LEU A 10 10.01 3.98 2.84
N ALA A 11 8.98 4.59 2.25
CA ALA A 11 7.93 5.27 3.01
C ALA A 11 7.15 4.33 3.93
N PHE A 12 6.89 3.10 3.49
CA PHE A 12 6.21 2.09 4.30
C PHE A 12 7.09 1.58 5.45
N ASP A 13 8.38 1.35 5.20
CA ASP A 13 9.34 0.92 6.23
C ASP A 13 9.54 2.01 7.30
N ALA A 14 9.51 3.29 6.90
CA ALA A 14 9.53 4.43 7.82
C ALA A 14 8.28 4.45 8.72
N LEU A 15 7.07 4.30 8.13
CA LEU A 15 5.82 4.18 8.89
C LEU A 15 5.91 3.05 9.92
N MET A 16 6.42 1.87 9.53
CA MET A 16 6.56 0.73 10.45
C MET A 16 7.49 1.04 11.62
N THR A 17 8.58 1.75 11.37
CA THR A 17 9.55 2.14 12.39
C THR A 17 8.91 3.09 13.40
N GLU A 18 8.29 4.18 12.93
CA GLU A 18 7.62 5.15 13.79
C GLU A 18 6.48 4.53 14.59
N PHE A 19 5.67 3.68 13.95
CA PHE A 19 4.52 3.07 14.63
C PHE A 19 4.94 2.08 15.73
N ARG A 20 6.09 1.40 15.57
CA ARG A 20 6.65 0.52 16.60
C ARG A 20 7.21 1.29 17.78
N GLU A 21 7.83 2.44 17.54
CA GLU A 21 8.36 3.29 18.60
C GLU A 21 7.24 3.93 19.45
N LEU A 22 6.09 4.23 18.83
CA LEU A 22 4.98 4.92 19.48
C LEU A 22 3.98 4.01 20.22
N ALA A 23 4.07 2.69 20.07
CA ALA A 23 3.10 1.75 20.63
C ALA A 23 3.70 0.84 21.71
N PRO A 24 3.75 1.29 22.98
CA PRO A 24 4.24 0.47 24.10
C PRO A 24 3.30 -0.69 24.46
N ASP A 25 2.02 -0.61 24.06
CA ASP A 25 1.00 -1.65 24.26
C ASP A 25 0.77 -2.44 22.95
N TYR A 26 1.07 -3.74 23.00
CA TYR A 26 0.95 -4.66 21.87
C TYR A 26 -0.48 -4.81 21.35
N GLY A 27 -1.50 -4.69 22.21
CA GLY A 27 -2.91 -4.83 21.81
C GLY A 27 -3.41 -3.63 20.99
N VAL A 28 -3.02 -2.43 21.41
CA VAL A 28 -3.27 -1.18 20.67
C VAL A 28 -2.49 -1.17 19.36
N PHE A 29 -1.25 -1.64 19.38
CA PHE A 29 -0.41 -1.77 18.19
C PHE A 29 -1.10 -2.61 17.12
N VAL A 30 -1.51 -3.84 17.42
CA VAL A 30 -2.08 -4.74 16.39
C VAL A 30 -3.35 -4.17 15.77
N THR A 31 -4.22 -3.59 16.59
CA THR A 31 -5.51 -3.04 16.14
C THR A 31 -5.32 -1.81 15.26
N HIS A 32 -4.43 -0.89 15.65
CA HIS A 32 -4.21 0.35 14.90
C HIS A 32 -3.23 0.18 13.73
N TRP A 33 -2.35 -0.82 13.80
CA TRP A 33 -1.39 -1.11 12.74
C TRP A 33 -2.08 -1.56 11.45
N HIS A 34 -3.11 -2.41 11.55
CA HIS A 34 -3.86 -2.85 10.36
C HIS A 34 -4.53 -1.67 9.65
N GLU A 35 -5.17 -0.78 10.43
CA GLU A 35 -5.81 0.42 9.90
C GLU A 35 -4.79 1.43 9.34
N ALA A 36 -3.65 1.62 10.02
CA ALA A 36 -2.57 2.48 9.54
C ALA A 36 -2.03 2.03 8.17
N MET A 37 -1.83 0.72 7.97
CA MET A 37 -1.45 0.17 6.68
C MET A 37 -2.50 0.45 5.60
N ARG A 38 -3.80 0.26 5.91
CA ARG A 38 -4.89 0.54 4.96
C ARG A 38 -4.90 2.01 4.55
N ILE A 39 -4.83 2.93 5.52
CA ILE A 39 -4.81 4.37 5.27
C ILE A 39 -3.58 4.76 4.44
N PHE A 40 -2.41 4.20 4.72
CA PHE A 40 -1.20 4.46 3.97
C PHE A 40 -1.37 4.12 2.48
N PHE A 41 -1.84 2.91 2.17
CA PHE A 41 -2.03 2.48 0.78
C PHE A 41 -3.17 3.24 0.08
N LEU A 42 -4.25 3.57 0.79
CA LEU A 42 -5.31 4.43 0.25
C LEU A 42 -4.78 5.81 -0.11
N ARG A 43 -4.01 6.45 0.78
CA ARG A 43 -3.39 7.76 0.52
C ARG A 43 -2.45 7.71 -0.67
N TYR A 44 -1.65 6.66 -0.79
CA TYR A 44 -0.80 6.45 -1.96
C TYR A 44 -1.60 6.43 -3.27
N CYS A 45 -2.71 5.67 -3.31
CA CYS A 45 -3.55 5.59 -4.50
C CYS A 45 -4.28 6.91 -4.80
N LEU A 46 -4.70 7.65 -3.76
CA LEU A 46 -5.33 8.95 -3.92
C LEU A 46 -4.43 10.00 -4.58
N LEU A 47 -3.10 9.90 -4.43
CA LEU A 47 -2.16 10.79 -5.15
C LEU A 47 -2.32 10.71 -6.67
N TRP A 48 -2.78 9.56 -7.17
CA TRP A 48 -2.95 9.32 -8.60
C TRP A 48 -4.38 9.59 -9.10
N CYS A 49 -5.35 9.81 -8.20
CA CYS A 49 -6.74 10.10 -8.56
C CYS A 49 -6.96 11.46 -9.23
N SER A 50 -5.93 12.32 -9.26
CA SER A 50 -5.96 13.60 -9.97
C SER A 50 -5.89 13.40 -11.49
N ALA A 51 -6.78 14.10 -12.22
CA ALA A 51 -6.72 14.15 -13.68
C ALA A 51 -5.46 14.89 -14.13
N SER A 52 -4.42 14.16 -14.52
CA SER A 52 -3.25 14.78 -15.15
C SER A 52 -3.63 15.21 -16.57
N GLN A 53 -3.46 16.50 -16.88
CA GLN A 53 -3.62 17.03 -18.24
C GLN A 53 -2.49 16.60 -19.18
N ARG A 54 -1.46 15.92 -18.66
CA ARG A 54 -0.33 15.43 -19.44
C ARG A 54 -0.63 14.02 -19.93
N PRO A 55 -0.26 13.68 -21.17
CA PRO A 55 -0.32 12.30 -21.64
C PRO A 55 0.62 11.46 -20.77
N ASP A 56 0.02 10.62 -19.93
CA ASP A 56 0.74 9.66 -19.12
C ASP A 56 0.54 8.26 -19.70
N PRO A 57 1.62 7.48 -19.89
CA PRO A 57 1.51 6.12 -20.42
C PRO A 57 0.72 5.17 -19.51
N LEU A 58 0.52 5.51 -18.23
CA LEU A 58 -0.21 4.69 -17.27
C LEU A 58 -1.48 5.39 -16.82
N THR A 59 -2.58 4.63 -16.74
CA THR A 59 -3.80 5.10 -16.08
C THR A 59 -3.55 5.34 -14.59
N PRO A 60 -4.31 6.25 -13.93
CA PRO A 60 -4.32 6.40 -12.48
C PRO A 60 -4.35 5.08 -11.71
N ARG A 61 -5.18 4.14 -12.19
CA ARG A 61 -5.32 2.82 -11.61
C ARG A 61 -4.04 2.01 -11.71
N GLU A 62 -3.38 1.99 -12.86
CA GLU A 62 -2.12 1.26 -13.06
C GLU A 62 -1.00 1.85 -12.21
N LYS A 63 -0.92 3.18 -12.08
CA LYS A 63 0.07 3.84 -11.21
C LYS A 63 -0.10 3.48 -9.74
N CYS A 64 -1.34 3.34 -9.28
CA CYS A 64 -1.66 2.86 -7.94
C CYS A 64 -1.33 1.36 -7.79
N MET A 65 -1.82 0.51 -8.70
CA MET A 65 -1.78 -0.95 -8.50
C MET A 65 -0.43 -1.59 -8.82
N LEU A 66 0.27 -1.15 -9.88
CA LEU A 66 1.51 -1.81 -10.33
C LEU A 66 2.59 -1.85 -9.24
N PRO A 67 2.85 -0.77 -8.48
CA PRO A 67 3.83 -0.80 -7.39
C PRO A 67 3.37 -1.66 -6.20
N LEU A 68 2.06 -1.75 -5.95
CA LEU A 68 1.48 -2.51 -4.84
C LEU A 68 1.49 -4.02 -5.06
N HIS A 69 1.60 -4.49 -6.31
CA HIS A 69 1.65 -5.93 -6.61
C HIS A 69 2.80 -6.66 -5.91
N ASN A 70 3.92 -5.97 -5.66
CA ASN A 70 5.10 -6.54 -5.01
C ASN A 70 5.16 -6.22 -3.50
N MET A 71 4.08 -5.71 -2.90
CA MET A 71 4.02 -5.39 -1.48
C MET A 71 3.09 -6.38 -0.75
N PRO A 72 3.64 -7.41 -0.08
CA PRO A 72 2.81 -8.37 0.67
C PRO A 72 2.01 -7.70 1.79
N GLU A 73 2.48 -6.56 2.31
CA GLU A 73 1.79 -5.79 3.34
C GLU A 73 0.51 -5.16 2.81
N PHE A 74 0.44 -4.85 1.51
CA PHE A 74 -0.80 -4.42 0.87
C PHE A 74 -1.85 -5.55 0.91
N ALA A 75 -1.48 -6.77 0.50
CA ALA A 75 -2.37 -7.92 0.58
C ALA A 75 -2.85 -8.18 2.02
N LYS A 76 -1.93 -8.07 2.99
CA LYS A 76 -2.24 -8.20 4.42
C LYS A 76 -3.21 -7.12 4.91
N ALA A 77 -3.00 -5.87 4.52
CA ALA A 77 -3.83 -4.73 4.95
C ALA A 77 -5.28 -4.84 4.46
N PHE A 78 -5.52 -5.38 3.27
CA PHE A 78 -6.87 -5.52 2.70
C PHE A 78 -7.46 -6.92 2.86
N GLY A 79 -6.79 -7.81 3.60
CA GLY A 79 -7.26 -9.18 3.79
C GLY A 79 -7.36 -9.97 2.48
N CYS A 80 -6.54 -9.61 1.49
CA CYS A 80 -6.45 -10.39 0.26
C CYS A 80 -5.81 -11.73 0.61
N GLY A 81 -6.62 -12.80 0.58
CA GLY A 81 -6.22 -14.12 1.06
C GLY A 81 -4.89 -14.58 0.48
N ASN A 82 -4.05 -15.16 1.34
CA ASN A 82 -2.81 -15.85 1.00
C ASN A 82 -3.08 -16.91 -0.09
N THR A 83 -2.96 -16.52 -1.35
CA THR A 83 -2.88 -17.46 -2.46
C THR A 83 -1.56 -17.17 -3.14
N ALA A 84 -0.57 -18.01 -2.82
CA ALA A 84 0.57 -18.24 -3.67
C ALA A 84 0.03 -18.60 -5.07
N GLY A 85 0.03 -17.62 -5.97
CA GLY A 85 -0.60 -17.73 -7.28
C GLY A 85 -1.46 -16.51 -7.61
N PHE A 86 -0.81 -15.41 -7.97
CA PHE A 86 -1.47 -14.24 -8.58
C PHE A 86 -2.02 -14.62 -9.96
N VAL A 87 -3.19 -15.27 -9.99
CA VAL A 87 -4.06 -15.32 -11.17
C VAL A 87 -5.48 -15.03 -10.68
N GLY A 88 -5.89 -13.76 -10.77
CA GLY A 88 -7.30 -13.36 -10.72
C GLY A 88 -7.94 -13.04 -9.36
N GLY A 89 -7.20 -13.12 -8.25
CA GLY A 89 -7.70 -12.72 -6.93
C GLY A 89 -7.91 -11.21 -6.82
N ARG A 90 -9.14 -10.72 -7.02
CA ARG A 90 -9.49 -9.30 -6.88
C ARG A 90 -9.34 -8.88 -5.40
N CYS A 91 -8.23 -8.22 -5.07
CA CYS A 91 -8.22 -7.26 -3.96
C CYS A 91 -9.22 -6.15 -4.28
N ARG A 92 -10.39 -6.14 -3.62
CA ARG A 92 -11.29 -4.97 -3.67
C ARG A 92 -10.75 -3.93 -2.69
N MET A 93 -10.24 -2.82 -3.23
CA MET A 93 -10.13 -1.56 -2.50
C MET A 93 -11.53 -0.93 -2.34
#